data_AF-A0A1I9GCC1-F1
#
_entry.id   AF-A0A1I9GCC1-F1
#
_cell.length_a   1.000
_cell.length_b   1.000
_cell.length_c   1.000
_cell.angle_alpha   90.00
_cell.angle_beta   90.00
_cell.angle_gamma   90.00
#
_symmetry.space_group_name_H-M   'P 1'
#
loop_
_entity.id
_entity.type
_entity.pdbx_description
1 polymer ?
#
loop_
_entity_poly.entity_id
_entity_poly.type
_entity_poly.pdbx_seq_one_letter_code
_entity_poly.pdbx_strand_id
1 'polypeptide(L)'
;MVLSIEDHEILYRSSLSNITDNNNPSLCQICFEPFKQNIRIPKLLPCGHSFCNDCITALKFNSICICKCPICRHSFPLRYDTKFPTNYSLL
;
A
#
# COMPACT_ATOMS: atom_id res chain seq x y z
N MET A 1 -19.89 -1.73 -8.83
CA MET A 1 -21.30 -2.03 -8.52
C MET A 1 -21.62 -1.24 -7.27
N VAL A 2 -22.24 -0.08 -7.42
CA VAL A 2 -22.78 0.68 -6.28
C VAL A 2 -24.08 0.01 -5.88
N LEU A 3 -24.20 -0.40 -4.62
CA LEU A 3 -25.49 -0.73 -4.02
C LEU A 3 -25.83 0.44 -3.12
N SER A 4 -26.75 1.27 -3.60
CA SER A 4 -27.30 2.40 -2.87
C SER A 4 -28.18 1.87 -1.74
N ILE A 5 -27.74 2.09 -0.50
CA ILE A 5 -28.58 2.08 0.69
C ILE A 5 -28.32 3.42 1.36
N GLU A 6 -29.41 4.09 1.73
CA GLU A 6 -29.55 5.53 1.90
C GLU A 6 -28.51 6.17 2.85
N ASP A 7 -27.99 7.33 2.41
CA ASP A 7 -27.25 8.36 3.16
C ASP A 7 -25.86 8.05 3.76
N HIS A 8 -25.15 7.01 3.32
CA HIS A 8 -23.72 6.92 3.58
C HIS A 8 -22.95 6.29 2.41
N GLU A 9 -22.22 7.12 1.65
CA GLU A 9 -21.37 6.71 0.52
C GLU A 9 -20.18 5.84 1.00
N ILE A 10 -20.43 4.56 1.23
CA ILE A 10 -19.36 3.57 1.48
C ILE A 10 -18.83 3.11 0.13
N LEU A 11 -17.75 3.75 -0.33
CA LEU A 11 -16.99 3.35 -1.51
C LEU A 11 -16.30 2.00 -1.28
N TYR A 12 -16.99 0.90 -1.57
CA TYR A 12 -16.38 -0.43 -1.66
C TYR A 12 -15.49 -0.47 -2.91
N ARG A 13 -14.21 -0.10 -2.74
CA ARG A 13 -13.20 -0.07 -3.81
C ARG A 13 -12.78 -1.51 -4.17
N SER A 14 -13.62 -2.15 -4.97
CA SER A 14 -13.21 -3.30 -5.78
C SER A 14 -12.04 -2.85 -6.64
N SER A 15 -10.98 -3.67 -6.69
CA SER A 15 -9.70 -3.42 -7.33
C SER A 15 -9.84 -2.92 -8.78
N LEU A 16 -9.87 -1.60 -8.97
CA LEU A 16 -9.67 -0.95 -10.25
C LEU A 16 -8.71 0.22 -10.06
N SER A 17 -7.46 -0.05 -10.43
CA SER A 17 -6.54 0.94 -10.95
C SER A 17 -7.20 1.68 -12.13
N ASN A 18 -6.92 2.98 -12.23
CA ASN A 18 -7.24 3.89 -13.34
C ASN A 18 -8.61 4.55 -13.26
N ILE A 19 -8.72 5.52 -12.36
CA ILE A 19 -9.33 6.87 -12.51
C ILE A 19 -9.33 7.43 -11.09
N THR A 20 -8.59 8.50 -10.82
CA THR A 20 -8.94 9.50 -9.79
C THR A 20 -8.16 10.77 -10.08
N ASP A 21 -8.88 11.78 -10.57
CA ASP A 21 -8.94 13.12 -10.00
C ASP A 21 -7.65 13.66 -9.36
N ASN A 22 -7.19 14.79 -9.89
CA ASN A 22 -6.04 15.58 -9.43
C ASN A 22 -6.11 16.06 -7.96
N ASN A 23 -7.03 15.55 -7.14
CA ASN A 23 -7.23 15.94 -5.74
C ASN A 23 -7.30 14.76 -4.74
N ASN A 24 -7.16 13.50 -5.16
CA ASN A 24 -7.22 12.37 -4.21
C ASN A 24 -5.81 11.87 -3.83
N PRO A 25 -5.41 11.92 -2.55
CA PRO A 25 -4.07 11.50 -2.14
C PRO A 25 -3.91 9.98 -2.28
N SER A 26 -2.74 9.54 -2.74
CA SER A 26 -2.40 8.11 -2.77
C SER A 26 -2.28 7.55 -1.35
N LEU A 27 -2.98 6.45 -1.07
CA LEU A 27 -3.09 5.87 0.29
C LEU A 27 -2.32 4.54 0.40
N CYS A 28 -1.73 4.30 1.57
CA CYS A 28 -1.20 2.99 1.94
C CYS A 28 -2.34 1.99 2.09
N GLN A 29 -2.30 0.86 1.38
CA GLN A 29 -3.39 -0.14 1.41
C GLN A 29 -3.39 -1.05 2.66
N ILE A 30 -2.54 -0.77 3.66
CA ILE A 30 -2.55 -1.47 4.96
C ILE A 30 -3.18 -0.57 6.04
N CYS A 31 -2.67 0.65 6.19
CA CYS A 31 -3.17 1.59 7.21
C CYS A 31 -4.18 2.60 6.68
N PHE A 32 -4.46 2.62 5.36
CA PHE A 32 -5.39 3.53 4.67
C PHE A 32 -5.06 5.02 4.81
N GLU A 33 -3.85 5.33 5.26
CA GLU A 33 -3.37 6.68 5.45
C GLU A 33 -2.65 7.22 4.20
N PRO A 34 -2.74 8.53 3.92
CA PRO A 34 -2.08 9.15 2.78
C PRO A 34 -0.56 9.12 2.92
N PHE A 35 0.11 8.89 1.80
CA PHE A 35 1.56 9.03 1.71
C PHE A 35 1.95 10.49 1.88
N LYS A 36 3.01 10.71 2.66
CA LYS A 36 3.53 12.04 2.97
C LYS A 36 5.04 11.96 3.11
N GLN A 37 5.73 12.95 2.55
CA GLN A 37 7.16 13.07 2.73
C GLN A 37 7.48 13.12 4.24
N ASN A 38 8.54 12.40 4.64
CA ASN A 38 9.06 12.28 6.00
C ASN A 38 8.14 11.60 7.05
N ILE A 39 6.83 11.58 6.86
CA ILE A 39 5.88 10.99 7.83
C ILE A 39 5.48 9.58 7.41
N ARG A 40 5.10 9.41 6.15
CA ARG A 40 4.50 8.18 5.64
C ARG A 40 5.08 7.84 4.28
N ILE A 41 6.36 7.50 4.31
CA ILE A 41 7.18 7.31 3.11
C ILE A 41 6.77 6.01 2.42
N PRO A 42 6.32 6.05 1.15
CA PRO A 42 5.97 4.87 0.37
C PRO A 42 7.23 4.09 0.01
N LYS A 43 7.28 2.81 0.33
CA LYS A 43 8.34 1.88 -0.06
C LYS A 43 7.80 0.84 -1.04
N LEU A 44 8.59 0.56 -2.08
CA LEU A 44 8.24 -0.29 -3.20
C LEU A 44 8.66 -1.74 -2.94
N LEU A 45 7.72 -2.66 -3.00
CA LEU A 45 8.01 -4.10 -3.00
C LEU A 45 8.48 -4.57 -4.38
N PRO A 46 9.09 -5.77 -4.51
CA PRO A 46 9.59 -6.29 -5.79
C PRO A 46 8.50 -6.45 -6.86
N CYS A 47 7.25 -6.59 -6.43
CA CYS A 47 6.09 -6.68 -7.33
C CYS A 47 5.56 -5.33 -7.83
N GLY A 48 6.13 -4.20 -7.39
CA GLY A 48 5.71 -2.86 -7.77
C GLY A 48 4.63 -2.21 -6.88
N HIS A 49 4.05 -2.94 -5.93
CA HIS A 49 3.14 -2.33 -4.95
C HIS A 49 3.88 -1.53 -3.88
N SER A 50 3.27 -0.43 -3.43
CA SER A 50 3.85 0.46 -2.44
C SER A 50 3.05 0.45 -1.13
N PHE A 51 3.76 0.44 -0.01
CA PHE A 51 3.19 0.54 1.34
C PHE A 51 4.05 1.50 2.16
N CYS A 52 3.51 2.07 3.24
CA CYS A 52 4.33 2.97 4.05
C CYS A 52 5.46 2.21 4.78
N ASN A 53 6.53 2.93 5.11
CA ASN A 53 7.68 2.40 5.80
C ASN A 53 7.33 1.60 7.08
N ASP A 54 6.39 2.09 7.87
CA ASP A 54 6.00 1.47 9.14
C ASP A 54 5.27 0.14 8.91
N CYS A 55 4.35 0.11 7.93
CA CYS A 55 3.66 -1.13 7.58
C CYS A 55 4.61 -2.16 6.95
N ILE A 56 5.59 -1.74 6.15
CA ILE A 56 6.62 -2.64 5.64
C ILE A 56 7.53 -3.16 6.74
N THR A 57 7.82 -2.34 7.75
CA THR A 57 8.58 -2.75 8.93
C THR A 57 7.79 -3.80 9.73
N ALA A 58 6.49 -3.60 9.93
CA ALA A 58 5.63 -4.60 10.57
C ALA A 58 5.57 -5.92 9.78
N LEU A 59 5.49 -5.86 8.44
CA LEU A 59 5.54 -7.05 7.58
C LEU A 59 6.85 -7.83 7.75
N LYS A 60 7.99 -7.13 7.92
CA LYS A 60 9.28 -7.77 8.20
C LYS A 60 9.29 -8.51 9.52
N PHE A 61 8.75 -7.92 10.58
CA PHE A 61 8.71 -8.57 11.89
C PHE A 61 7.86 -9.84 11.91
N ASN A 62 6.80 -9.88 11.11
CA ASN A 62 5.90 -11.03 11.05
C ASN A 62 6.31 -12.12 10.05
N SER A 63 7.35 -11.89 9.24
CA SER A 63 7.74 -12.80 8.16
C SER A 63 9.09 -13.44 8.46
N ILE A 64 9.14 -14.78 8.46
CA ILE A 64 10.39 -15.53 8.58
C ILE A 64 10.81 -15.95 7.16
N CYS A 65 11.87 -15.31 6.63
CA CYS A 65 12.52 -15.61 5.35
C CYS A 65 11.73 -15.31 4.06
N ILE A 66 10.41 -15.41 4.05
CA ILE A 66 9.55 -15.16 2.88
C ILE A 66 8.41 -14.25 3.29
N CYS A 67 8.16 -13.21 2.49
CA CYS A 67 7.01 -12.34 2.65
C CYS A 67 6.16 -12.34 1.39
N LYS A 68 4.87 -12.04 1.54
CA LYS A 68 3.91 -11.95 0.45
C LYS A 68 3.34 -10.54 0.39
N CYS A 69 3.23 -9.99 -0.82
CA CYS A 69 2.55 -8.73 -1.02
C CYS A 69 1.08 -8.83 -0.57
N PRO A 70 0.57 -7.92 0.30
CA PRO A 70 -0.83 -7.93 0.72
C PRO A 70 -1.84 -7.71 -0.41
N ILE A 71 -1.43 -7.10 -1.53
CA ILE A 71 -2.31 -6.84 -2.68
C ILE A 71 -2.31 -8.02 -3.65
N CYS A 72 -1.15 -8.36 -4.23
CA CYS A 72 -1.08 -9.35 -5.32
C CYS A 72 -0.56 -10.73 -4.88
N ARG A 73 -0.23 -10.92 -3.60
CA ARG A 73 0.30 -12.17 -3.03
C ARG A 73 1.63 -12.66 -3.62
N HIS A 74 2.29 -11.85 -4.44
CA HIS A 74 3.64 -12.14 -4.94
C HIS A 74 4.58 -12.40 -3.76
N SER A 75 5.22 -13.56 -3.78
CA SER A 75 6.14 -13.99 -2.72
C SER A 75 7.55 -13.54 -3.07
N PHE A 76 8.28 -13.02 -2.10
CA PHE A 76 9.67 -12.61 -2.28
C PHE A 76 10.48 -12.94 -1.02
N PRO A 77 11.79 -13.24 -1.17
CA PRO A 77 12.67 -13.42 -0.02
C PRO A 77 12.73 -12.12 0.77
N LEU A 78 12.55 -12.21 2.10
CA LEU A 78 12.65 -11.06 2.98
C LEU A 78 13.70 -11.32 4.04
N ARG A 79 14.73 -10.48 4.04
CA ARG A 79 15.77 -10.44 5.07
C ARG A 79 15.56 -9.22 5.96
N TYR A 80 15.99 -9.29 7.22
CA TYR A 80 15.81 -8.20 8.17
C TYR A 80 16.46 -6.88 7.69
N ASP A 81 17.58 -6.99 6.97
CA ASP A 81 18.36 -5.91 6.39
C ASP A 81 17.86 -5.44 5.02
N THR A 82 16.82 -6.07 4.46
CA THR A 82 16.30 -5.72 3.13
C THR A 82 15.80 -4.27 3.14
N LYS A 83 16.40 -3.41 2.31
CA LYS A 83 15.97 -2.02 2.13
C LYS A 83 15.10 -1.92 0.87
N PHE A 84 13.86 -1.49 1.05
CA PHE A 84 12.96 -1.21 -0.07
C PHE A 84 13.15 0.23 -0.55
N PRO A 85 13.23 0.47 -1.88
CA PRO A 85 13.37 1.81 -2.41
C PRO A 85 12.10 2.64 -2.16
N THR A 86 12.27 3.96 -2.05
CA THR A 86 11.13 4.88 -1.93
C THR A 86 10.48 5.09 -3.29
N ASN A 87 9.15 5.06 -3.36
CA ASN A 87 8.40 5.39 -4.56
C ASN A 87 8.03 6.88 -4.58
N TYR A 88 8.89 7.72 -5.16
CA TYR A 88 8.70 9.17 -5.19
C TYR A 88 7.51 9.64 -6.04
N SER A 89 6.95 8.79 -6.90
CA SER A 89 5.76 9.12 -7.70
C SER A 89 4.46 9.14 -6.87
N LEU A 90 4.51 8.72 -5.61
CA LEU A 90 3.38 8.72 -4.67
C LEU A 90 3.48 9.83 -3.60
N LEU A 91 4.44 10.74 -3.76
CA LEU A 91 4.67 11.90 -2.89
C LEU A 91 4.27 13.20 -3.58
#